data_AF-A0A917NH77-F1
#
_entry.id   AF-A0A917NH77-F1
#
_cell.length_a   1.000
_cell.length_b   1.000
_cell.length_c   1.000
_cell.angle_alpha   90.00
_cell.angle_beta   90.00
_cell.angle_gamma   90.00
#
_symmetry.space_group_name_H-M   'P 1'
#
loop_
_entity.id
_entity.type
_entity.pdbx_description
1 polymer ?
#
loop_
_entity_poly.entity_id
_entity_poly.type
_entity_poly.pdbx_seq_one_letter_code
_entity_poly.pdbx_strand_id
1 'polypeptide(L)' 'MASEPVPPVMEAIRLWTGVECPNAAGLRSLDDFTALIQEFEALRGTLVFEDEPSSFEAALRAEAEPGA' A
#
# COMPACT_ATOMS: atom_id res chain seq x y z
N MET A 1 -0.92 5.93 22.57
CA MET A 1 -1.36 7.05 21.71
C MET A 1 -2.63 6.60 21.02
N ALA A 2 -3.67 7.43 21.00
CA ALA A 2 -4.90 7.07 20.31
C ALA A 2 -4.58 6.90 18.81
N SER A 3 -4.90 5.73 18.25
CA SER A 3 -4.83 5.53 16.80
C SER A 3 -5.76 6.54 16.19
N GLU A 4 -5.22 7.47 15.40
CA GLU A 4 -6.02 8.37 14.60
C GLU A 4 -6.94 7.50 13.71
N PRO A 5 -8.25 7.82 13.61
CA PRO A 5 -9.15 7.01 12.80
C PRO A 5 -8.73 7.11 11.34
N VAL A 6 -8.34 5.97 10.76
CA VAL A 6 -8.07 5.88 9.32
C VAL A 6 -9.37 6.26 8.60
N PRO A 7 -9.35 7.26 7.69
CA PRO A 7 -10.54 7.62 6.95
C PRO A 7 -11.09 6.40 6.20
N PRO A 8 -12.41 6.23 6.09
CA PRO A 8 -13.01 5.25 5.20
C PRO A 8 -12.35 5.35 3.82
N VAL A 9 -12.08 4.21 3.18
CA VAL A 9 -11.28 4.13 1.94
C VAL A 9 -11.74 5.15 0.88
N MET A 10 -13.05 5.32 0.69
CA MET A 10 -13.60 6.30 -0.26
C MET A 10 -13.34 7.76 0.12
N GLU A 11 -13.31 8.06 1.42
CA GLU A 11 -12.96 9.39 1.92
C GLU A 11 -11.48 9.68 1.75
N ALA A 12 -10.61 8.68 1.98
CA ALA A 12 -9.18 8.80 1.71
C ALA A 12 -8.90 9.01 0.21
N ILE A 13 -9.56 8.25 -0.68
CA ILE A 13 -9.42 8.40 -2.13
C ILE A 13 -9.81 9.82 -2.55
N ARG A 14 -10.98 10.31 -2.11
CA ARG A 14 -11.42 11.67 -2.43
C ARG A 14 -10.44 12.72 -1.91
N LEU A 15 -10.01 12.60 -0.64
CA LEU A 15 -9.14 13.58 0.01
C LEU A 15 -7.78 13.71 -0.71
N TRP A 16 -7.15 12.59 -1.06
CA TRP A 16 -5.80 12.59 -1.58
C TRP A 16 -5.71 12.68 -3.11
N THR A 17 -6.74 12.20 -3.82
CA THR A 17 -6.71 12.15 -5.29
C THR A 17 -7.72 13.07 -5.97
N GLY A 18 -8.68 13.63 -5.23
CA GLY A 18 -9.78 14.42 -5.79
C GLY A 18 -10.79 13.60 -6.61
N VAL A 19 -10.64 12.28 -6.65
CA VAL A 19 -11.53 11.38 -7.41
C VAL A 19 -12.66 10.91 -6.50
N GLU A 20 -13.89 11.13 -6.96
CA GLU A 20 -15.08 10.48 -6.42
C GLU A 20 -15.54 9.39 -7.38
N CYS A 21 -16.04 8.27 -6.85
CA CYS A 21 -16.63 7.24 -7.70
C CYS A 21 -17.92 7.80 -8.35
N PRO A 22 -17.97 7.97 -9.68
CA PRO A 22 -18.98 8.84 -10.30
C PRO A 22 -20.35 8.17 -10.46
N ASN A 23 -20.49 6.85 -10.28
CA ASN A 23 -21.76 6.16 -10.43
C ASN A 23 -21.83 4.81 -9.70
N ALA A 24 -23.05 4.29 -9.54
CA ALA A 24 -23.33 3.03 -8.87
C ALA A 24 -22.74 1.79 -9.58
N ALA A 25 -22.44 1.87 -10.88
CA ALA A 25 -21.76 0.79 -11.58
C ALA A 25 -20.28 0.72 -11.17
N GLY A 26 -19.61 1.86 -11.06
CA GLY A 26 -18.23 1.94 -10.55
C GLY A 26 -18.10 1.39 -9.13
N LEU A 27 -19.08 1.67 -8.26
CA LEU A 27 -19.11 1.08 -6.91
C LEU A 27 -19.24 -0.45 -6.94
N ARG A 28 -20.08 -1.01 -7.82
CA ARG A 28 -20.20 -2.47 -7.97
C ARG A 28 -18.94 -3.10 -8.54
N SER A 29 -18.28 -2.44 -9.48
CA SER A 29 -17.01 -2.92 -10.03
C SER A 29 -15.87 -2.90 -9.01
N LEU A 30 -16.00 -2.21 -7.87
CA LEU A 30 -15.03 -2.34 -6.77
C LEU A 30 -15.09 -3.73 -6.12
N ASP A 31 -16.26 -4.37 -6.10
CA ASP A 31 -16.40 -5.73 -5.54
C ASP A 31 -15.53 -6.73 -6.31
N ASP A 32 -15.40 -6.56 -7.64
CA ASP A 32 -14.56 -7.40 -8.51
C ASP A 32 -13.07 -7.35 -8.12
N PHE A 33 -12.60 -6.25 -7.53
CA PHE A 33 -11.22 -6.11 -7.06
C PHE A 33 -10.97 -6.71 -5.68
N THR A 34 -12.01 -7.05 -4.93
CA THR A 34 -11.86 -7.59 -3.56
C THR A 34 -11.05 -8.89 -3.56
N ALA A 35 -11.35 -9.80 -4.49
CA ALA A 35 -10.62 -11.06 -4.62
C ALA A 35 -9.14 -10.80 -4.99
N LEU A 36 -8.88 -9.90 -5.94
CA LEU A 36 -7.53 -9.53 -6.35
C LEU A 36 -6.72 -8.93 -5.19
N ILE A 37 -7.34 -8.08 -4.37
CA ILE A 37 -6.70 -7.50 -3.18
C ILE A 37 -6.33 -8.61 -2.19
N GLN A 38 -7.24 -9.54 -1.91
CA GLN A 38 -6.99 -10.67 -1.01
C GLN A 38 -5.86 -11.58 -1.52
N GLU A 39 -5.80 -11.81 -2.84
CA GLU A 39 -4.71 -12.57 -3.46
C GLU A 39 -3.36 -11.87 -3.27
N PHE A 40 -3.29 -10.55 -3.46
CA PHE A 40 -2.07 -9.79 -3.18
C PHE A 40 -1.71 -9.77 -1.69
N GLU A 41 -2.68 -9.67 -0.80
CA GLU A 41 -2.45 -9.74 0.65
C GLU A 41 -1.91 -11.11 1.07
N ALA A 42 -2.39 -12.20 0.46
CA ALA A 42 -1.88 -13.54 0.70
C ALA A 42 -0.44 -13.74 0.23
N LEU A 43 0.03 -12.96 -0.75
CA LEU A 43 1.42 -12.97 -1.21
C LEU A 43 2.36 -12.17 -0.30
N ARG A 44 1.85 -11.33 0.61
CA ARG A 44 2.67 -10.57 1.55
C ARG A 44 3.42 -11.51 2.50
N GLY A 45 4.71 -11.27 2.68
CA GLY A 45 5.62 -12.13 3.45
C GLY A 45 6.06 -13.39 2.71
N THR A 46 5.74 -13.55 1.42
CA THR A 46 6.14 -14.72 0.61
C THR A 46 7.13 -14.38 -0.49
N LEU A 47 7.40 -13.09 -0.73
CA LEU A 47 8.15 -12.65 -1.89
C LEU A 47 9.58 -12.25 -1.47
N VAL A 48 10.56 -12.72 -2.23
CA VAL A 48 12.01 -12.58 -1.91
C VAL A 48 12.44 -11.11 -1.76
N PHE A 49 11.77 -10.16 -2.42
CA PHE A 49 12.09 -8.73 -2.28
C PHE A 49 11.75 -8.17 -0.88
N GLU A 50 10.93 -8.86 -0.09
CA GLU A 50 10.58 -8.44 1.28
C GLU A 50 11.71 -8.75 2.27
N ASP A 51 12.63 -9.65 1.90
CA ASP A 51 13.86 -9.94 2.63
C ASP A 51 14.97 -8.93 2.31
N GLU A 52 14.83 -8.17 1.22
CA GLU A 52 15.74 -7.08 0.91
C GLU A 52 15.54 -5.93 1.92
N PRO A 53 16.63 -5.25 2.34
CA PRO A 53 16.52 -4.13 3.26
C PRO A 53 15.68 -3.00 2.66
N SER A 54 14.38 -3.00 2.97
CA SER A 54 13.41 -1.99 2.53
C SER A 54 13.60 -0.63 3.21
N SER A 55 14.41 -0.58 4.27
CA SER A 55 14.76 0.68 4.91
C SER A 55 15.87 1.37 4.14
N PHE A 56 15.62 2.63 3.75
CA PHE A 56 16.59 3.51 3.13
C PHE A 56 17.97 3.48 3.85
N GLU A 57 17.97 3.46 5.18
CA GLU A 57 19.18 3.41 6.01
C GLU A 57 20.02 2.13 5.88
N ALA A 58 19.39 1.00 5.54
CA ALA A 58 20.08 -0.27 5.34
C ALA A 58 20.61 -0.39 3.90
N ALA A 59 19.85 0.10 2.90
CA ALA A 59 20.33 0.26 1.54
C ALA A 59 21.51 1.26 1.48
N LEU A 60 21.42 2.39 2.18
CA LEU A 60 22.48 3.39 2.25
C LEU A 60 23.77 2.83 2.87
N ARG A 61 23.66 1.97 3.89
CA ARG A 61 24.82 1.28 4.49
C ARG A 61 25.42 0.21 3.59
N ALA A 62 24.59 -0.52 2.83
CA ALA A 62 25.08 -1.53 1.89
C ALA A 62 25.88 -0.89 0.74
N GLU A 63 25.50 0.31 0.32
CA GLU A 63 26.16 1.08 -0.74
C GLU A 63 27.26 2.04 -0.23
N ALA A 64 27.55 2.04 1.07
CA ALA A 64 28.60 2.91 1.61
C ALA A 64 30.00 2.38 1.27
N GLU A 65 30.91 3.27 0.85
CA GLU A 65 32.30 2.90 0.60
C GLU A 65 33.00 2.47 1.91
N PRO A 66 33.89 1.46 1.88
CA PRO A 66 34.60 1.03 3.07
C PRO A 66 35.49 2.15 3.64
N GLY A 67 35.19 2.62 4.85
CA GLY A 67 36.04 3.55 5.61
C GLY A 67 35.53 4.99 5.74
N ALA A 68 34.28 5.27 5.36
CA ALA A 68 33.58 6.52 5.65
C ALA A 68 33.01 6.58 7.08
#